data_AF-A0A0S4U9E5-F1
#
_entry.id   AF-A0A0S4U9E5-F1
#
_cell.length_a   1.000
_cell.length_b   1.000
_cell.length_c   1.000
_cell.angle_alpha   90.00
_cell.angle_beta   90.00
_cell.angle_gamma   90.00
#
_symmetry.space_group_name_H-M   'P 1'
#
loop_
_entity.id
_entity.type
_entity.pdbx_description
1 polymer ?
#
loop_
_entity_poly.entity_id
_entity_poly.type
_entity_poly.pdbx_seq_one_letter_code
_entity_poly.pdbx_strand_id
1 'polypeptide(L)'
;MHGYTHQYSNIPNLINAVSANDFEFWLATQNRPVNEDSTQWAAQRLSSGLLEFQLNGYQPFAFEAPHYQSSPLSMKAVPRYFKSVYQRVVYYTSDNPQTLTSTAPGHDFSVGQFYPYIIKKDYYGQRVIPENLGNIEYNICNIDPSSCLTYTAQDILANAQYAVVVRDGFASWFFHPFWLEPDLNEPGFADFQSVMNGISALGFSWVDAATVQ
;
A
#
# COMPACT_ATOMS: atom_id res chain seq x y z
N MET A 1 2.96 7.57 -5.86
CA MET A 1 4.35 7.38 -5.39
C MET A 1 4.32 6.37 -4.28
N HIS A 2 4.93 5.21 -4.50
CA HIS A 2 4.97 4.12 -3.55
C HIS A 2 6.33 4.10 -2.84
N GLY A 3 6.50 5.02 -1.87
CA GLY A 3 7.81 5.30 -1.28
C GLY A 3 8.77 6.10 -2.17
N TYR A 4 9.91 6.52 -1.62
CA TYR A 4 11.02 7.07 -2.39
C TYR A 4 11.93 5.95 -2.89
N THR A 5 12.36 5.07 -1.98
CA THR A 5 13.25 3.95 -2.35
C THR A 5 12.57 2.59 -2.13
N HIS A 6 11.51 2.53 -1.33
CA HIS A 6 10.79 1.30 -0.99
C HIS A 6 11.69 0.29 -0.25
N GLN A 7 12.57 0.84 0.59
CA GLN A 7 13.32 0.16 1.64
C GLN A 7 13.85 1.21 2.63
N TYR A 8 14.00 0.86 3.90
CA TYR A 8 14.42 1.79 4.94
C TYR A 8 15.89 2.26 4.76
N SER A 9 16.80 1.31 4.47
CA SER A 9 18.24 1.57 4.36
C SER A 9 18.95 0.40 3.65
N ASN A 10 20.24 0.18 3.92
CA ASN A 10 21.05 -0.94 3.46
C ASN A 10 21.01 -2.17 4.39
N ILE A 11 20.00 -2.26 5.27
CA ILE A 11 19.80 -3.39 6.18
C ILE A 11 18.53 -4.15 5.80
N PRO A 12 18.55 -5.50 5.79
CA PRO A 12 17.34 -6.27 5.56
C PRO A 12 16.30 -5.96 6.62
N ASN A 13 15.08 -5.64 6.20
CA ASN A 13 13.98 -5.29 7.08
C ASN A 13 12.79 -6.25 6.85
N LEU A 14 13.11 -7.54 6.98
CA LEU A 14 12.35 -8.77 6.70
C LEU A 14 12.74 -9.45 5.40
N ILE A 15 13.11 -8.69 4.35
CA ILE A 15 13.41 -9.27 3.04
C ILE A 15 14.91 -9.24 2.74
N ASN A 16 15.43 -8.14 2.15
CA ASN A 16 16.78 -8.13 1.60
C ASN A 16 17.42 -6.74 1.44
N ALA A 17 16.77 -5.66 1.90
CA ALA A 17 17.22 -4.27 1.68
C ALA A 17 17.30 -3.83 0.21
N VAL A 18 16.72 -4.59 -0.71
CA VAL A 18 16.62 -4.20 -2.12
C VAL A 18 15.43 -3.26 -2.28
N SER A 19 15.62 -2.22 -3.08
CA SER A 19 14.53 -1.30 -3.44
C SER A 19 13.34 -2.09 -4.00
N ALA A 20 12.13 -1.66 -3.64
CA ALA A 20 10.84 -2.27 -3.99
C ALA A 20 10.43 -3.51 -3.17
N ASN A 21 11.33 -4.07 -2.35
CA ASN A 21 11.04 -5.32 -1.63
C ASN A 21 10.67 -5.10 -0.16
N ASP A 22 10.98 -3.94 0.42
CA ASP A 22 11.08 -3.81 1.88
C ASP A 22 10.24 -2.64 2.42
N PHE A 23 10.21 -2.49 3.74
CA PHE A 23 9.51 -1.39 4.41
C PHE A 23 10.40 -0.16 4.45
N GLU A 24 9.87 0.99 4.03
CA GLU A 24 10.62 2.25 4.01
C GLU A 24 10.46 3.08 5.27
N PHE A 25 9.22 3.23 5.76
CA PHE A 25 8.88 4.14 6.87
C PHE A 25 8.60 3.40 8.19
N TRP A 26 9.07 2.16 8.30
CA TRP A 26 8.82 1.27 9.43
C TRP A 26 9.94 0.26 9.59
N LEU A 27 10.35 -0.02 10.82
CA LEU A 27 11.31 -1.08 11.12
C LEU A 27 10.52 -2.37 11.44
N ALA A 28 10.17 -3.11 10.40
CA ALA A 28 9.32 -4.29 10.47
C ALA A 28 9.93 -5.43 11.29
N THR A 29 11.25 -5.60 11.26
CA THR A 29 11.96 -6.60 12.10
C THR A 29 11.76 -6.42 13.60
N GLN A 30 11.51 -5.18 14.05
CA GLN A 30 11.24 -4.85 15.46
C GLN A 30 9.79 -4.38 15.68
N ASN A 31 8.99 -4.37 14.62
CA ASN A 31 7.62 -3.86 14.60
C ASN A 31 7.43 -2.51 15.32
N ARG A 32 8.26 -1.52 14.95
CA ARG A 32 8.23 -0.15 15.50
C ARG A 32 8.67 0.88 14.44
N PRO A 33 8.53 2.20 14.69
CA PRO A 33 9.14 3.22 13.85
C PRO A 33 10.66 3.05 13.73
N VAL A 34 11.19 3.51 12.60
CA VAL A 34 12.63 3.57 12.34
C VAL A 34 13.34 4.51 13.32
N ASN A 35 14.67 4.40 13.46
CA ASN A 35 15.39 5.14 14.49
C ASN A 35 15.36 6.67 14.29
N GLU A 36 15.31 7.12 13.04
CA GLU A 36 15.29 8.54 12.65
C GLU A 36 13.86 9.10 12.54
N ASP A 37 12.84 8.32 12.92
CA ASP A 37 11.44 8.64 12.66
C ASP A 37 11.07 10.03 13.17
N SER A 38 10.62 10.85 12.24
CA SER A 38 10.15 12.20 12.49
C SER A 38 9.43 12.72 11.26
N THR A 39 8.59 13.74 11.44
CA THR A 39 7.97 14.44 10.31
C THR A 39 9.02 15.04 9.38
N GLN A 40 10.16 15.51 9.91
CA GLN A 40 11.26 16.08 9.13
C GLN A 40 11.96 15.02 8.28
N TRP A 41 12.27 13.86 8.86
CA TRP A 41 12.90 12.75 8.14
C TRP A 41 11.98 12.25 7.01
N ALA A 42 10.70 12.02 7.31
CA ALA A 42 9.74 11.61 6.30
C ALA A 42 9.56 12.67 5.19
N ALA A 43 9.51 13.95 5.56
CA ALA A 43 9.43 15.06 4.61
C ALA A 43 10.61 15.09 3.63
N GLN A 44 11.83 14.80 4.10
CA GLN A 44 13.00 14.69 3.21
C GLN A 44 12.81 13.57 2.20
N ARG A 45 12.42 12.38 2.63
CA ARG A 45 12.17 11.23 1.74
C ARG A 45 11.06 11.52 0.73
N LEU A 46 9.94 12.07 1.19
CA LEU A 46 8.81 12.47 0.33
C LEU A 46 9.25 13.49 -0.73
N SER A 47 10.04 14.49 -0.34
CA SER A 47 10.54 15.51 -1.28
C SER A 47 11.55 14.96 -2.28
N SER A 48 12.42 14.05 -1.87
CA SER A 48 13.39 13.39 -2.76
C SER A 48 12.70 12.49 -3.78
N GLY A 49 11.69 11.71 -3.35
CA GLY A 49 10.89 10.90 -4.27
C GLY A 49 10.13 11.75 -5.28
N LEU A 50 9.51 12.84 -4.84
CA LEU A 50 8.85 13.78 -5.74
C LEU A 50 9.80 14.43 -6.75
N LEU A 51 11.01 14.78 -6.31
CA LEU A 51 12.04 15.30 -7.19
C LEU A 51 12.42 14.28 -8.27
N GLU A 52 12.60 13.01 -7.89
CA GLU A 52 12.89 11.94 -8.85
C GLU A 52 11.79 11.80 -9.92
N PHE A 53 10.52 11.78 -9.51
CA PHE A 53 9.40 11.77 -10.46
C PHE A 53 9.44 13.00 -11.37
N GLN A 54 9.64 14.20 -10.81
CA GLN A 54 9.66 15.44 -11.57
C GLN A 54 10.80 15.47 -12.61
N LEU A 55 12.00 15.03 -12.24
CA LEU A 55 13.16 14.97 -13.13
C LEU A 55 12.93 14.02 -14.31
N ASN A 56 12.08 13.02 -14.14
CA ASN A 56 11.69 12.07 -15.17
C ASN A 56 10.36 12.43 -15.87
N GLY A 57 9.81 13.63 -15.64
CA GLY A 57 8.61 14.11 -16.33
C GLY A 57 7.27 13.58 -15.79
N TYR A 58 7.29 12.95 -14.60
CA TYR A 58 6.11 12.40 -13.95
C TYR A 58 5.61 13.27 -12.81
N GLN A 59 4.30 13.24 -12.55
CA GLN A 59 3.64 13.98 -11.47
C GLN A 59 2.70 13.04 -10.71
N PRO A 60 3.16 12.38 -9.63
CA PRO A 60 2.32 11.47 -8.87
C PRO A 60 1.22 12.23 -8.12
N PHE A 61 -0.03 11.79 -8.25
CA PHE A 61 -1.18 12.47 -7.61
C PHE A 61 -1.47 11.97 -6.18
N ALA A 62 -0.96 10.79 -5.82
CA ALA A 62 -1.18 10.15 -4.52
C ALA A 62 0.09 9.50 -3.98
N PHE A 63 0.11 9.32 -2.65
CA PHE A 63 1.12 8.56 -1.93
C PHE A 63 0.56 7.22 -1.43
N GLU A 64 1.43 6.22 -1.38
CA GLU A 64 1.18 4.91 -0.79
C GLU A 64 2.44 4.50 -0.03
N ALA A 65 2.32 4.19 1.26
CA ALA A 65 3.45 3.69 2.01
C ALA A 65 3.81 2.28 1.49
N PRO A 66 5.10 1.97 1.26
CA PRO A 66 5.56 0.60 1.00
C PRO A 66 4.95 -0.39 1.98
N HIS A 67 4.29 -1.44 1.43
CA HIS A 67 3.56 -2.45 2.22
C HIS A 67 2.46 -1.88 3.14
N TYR A 68 1.89 -0.72 2.77
CA TYR A 68 0.90 0.08 3.51
C TYR A 68 1.36 0.55 4.91
N GLN A 69 2.62 0.36 5.25
CA GLN A 69 3.08 0.46 6.61
C GLN A 69 4.02 1.66 6.78
N SER A 70 3.65 2.53 7.72
CA SER A 70 4.42 3.71 8.08
C SER A 70 4.16 4.09 9.53
N SER A 71 5.08 4.85 10.14
CA SER A 71 4.86 5.45 11.44
C SER A 71 3.79 6.56 11.39
N PRO A 72 3.18 6.91 12.53
CA PRO A 72 2.29 8.07 12.63
C PRO A 72 2.96 9.38 12.25
N LEU A 73 4.21 9.62 12.68
CA LEU A 73 4.95 10.84 12.36
C LEU A 73 5.26 10.93 10.86
N SER A 74 5.56 9.81 10.22
CA SER A 74 5.76 9.76 8.77
C SER A 74 4.47 10.08 8.03
N MET A 75 3.34 9.50 8.42
CA MET A 75 2.04 9.80 7.81
C MET A 75 1.61 11.26 8.03
N LYS A 76 1.93 11.87 9.19
CA LYS A 76 1.71 13.31 9.43
C LYS A 76 2.46 14.24 8.47
N ALA A 77 3.57 13.79 7.88
CA ALA A 77 4.31 14.59 6.90
C ALA A 77 3.66 14.58 5.50
N VAL A 78 2.91 13.53 5.16
CA VAL A 78 2.35 13.28 3.82
C VAL A 78 1.47 14.43 3.30
N PRO A 79 0.53 15.01 4.08
CA PRO A 79 -0.38 16.05 3.59
C PRO A 79 0.28 17.31 3.01
N ARG A 80 1.55 17.58 3.36
CA ARG A 80 2.32 18.69 2.79
C ARG A 80 2.70 18.45 1.32
N TYR A 81 2.80 17.19 0.92
CA TYR A 81 3.33 16.75 -0.37
C TYR A 81 2.25 16.12 -1.25
N PHE A 82 1.34 15.36 -0.64
CA PHE A 82 0.26 14.67 -1.33
C PHE A 82 -1.08 14.98 -0.67
N LYS A 83 -2.06 15.43 -1.46
CA LYS A 83 -3.43 15.66 -0.98
C LYS A 83 -4.20 14.35 -0.81
N SER A 84 -3.83 13.33 -1.59
CA SER A 84 -4.46 12.02 -1.58
C SER A 84 -3.44 10.95 -1.21
N VAL A 85 -3.92 9.93 -0.53
CA VAL A 85 -3.26 8.64 -0.42
C VAL A 85 -4.11 7.55 -1.06
N TYR A 86 -3.46 6.55 -1.64
CA TYR A 86 -4.13 5.41 -2.24
C TYR A 86 -3.60 4.15 -1.56
N GLN A 87 -4.21 3.76 -0.44
CA GLN A 87 -3.67 2.71 0.42
C GLN A 87 -4.67 2.24 1.47
N ARG A 88 -4.38 1.08 2.07
CA ARG A 88 -4.97 0.64 3.34
C ARG A 88 -4.23 1.28 4.53
N VAL A 89 -4.63 2.49 4.91
CA VAL A 89 -3.95 3.28 5.97
C VAL A 89 -3.95 2.53 7.32
N VAL A 90 -2.79 2.51 7.98
CA VAL A 90 -2.62 2.02 9.35
C VAL A 90 -2.63 3.19 10.33
N TYR A 91 -3.47 3.11 11.36
CA TYR A 91 -3.57 4.09 12.44
C TYR A 91 -3.07 3.51 13.75
N TYR A 92 -2.64 4.39 14.67
CA TYR A 92 -2.02 4.00 15.93
C TYR A 92 -2.57 4.81 17.10
N THR A 93 -2.45 4.26 18.31
CA THR A 93 -2.86 4.95 19.56
C THR A 93 -1.85 5.97 20.08
N SER A 94 -0.65 6.00 19.51
CA SER A 94 0.45 6.90 19.88
C SER A 94 1.12 7.43 18.61
N ASP A 95 1.73 8.61 18.70
CA ASP A 95 2.55 9.18 17.63
C ASP A 95 3.91 8.46 17.50
N ASN A 96 4.36 7.79 18.56
CA ASN A 96 5.63 7.06 18.58
C ASN A 96 5.44 5.66 19.19
N PRO A 97 4.78 4.73 18.46
CA PRO A 97 4.45 3.43 18.98
C PRO A 97 5.69 2.54 19.10
N GLN A 98 6.13 2.24 20.34
CA GLN A 98 7.40 1.51 20.55
C GLN A 98 7.21 0.01 20.80
N THR A 99 6.02 -0.40 21.26
CA THR A 99 5.67 -1.81 21.42
C THR A 99 4.22 -2.04 20.99
N LEU A 100 4.03 -2.87 19.96
CA LEU A 100 2.71 -3.33 19.51
C LEU A 100 2.39 -4.74 20.03
N THR A 101 3.19 -5.26 20.96
CA THR A 101 3.03 -6.61 21.50
C THR A 101 1.86 -6.63 22.47
N SER A 102 0.78 -7.34 22.11
CA SER A 102 -0.50 -7.33 22.86
C SER A 102 -0.42 -7.81 24.32
N THR A 103 0.66 -8.50 24.70
CA THR A 103 0.89 -9.01 26.06
C THR A 103 1.75 -8.09 26.92
N ALA A 104 2.38 -7.06 26.35
CA ALA A 104 3.21 -6.12 27.10
C ALA A 104 2.33 -5.08 27.85
N PRO A 105 2.57 -4.80 29.14
CA PRO A 105 1.87 -3.73 29.84
C PRO A 105 2.11 -2.37 29.17
N GLY A 106 1.03 -1.64 28.89
CA GLY A 106 1.12 -0.31 28.27
C GLY A 106 1.52 -0.31 26.80
N HIS A 107 1.33 -1.42 26.07
CA HIS A 107 1.57 -1.47 24.64
C HIS A 107 0.66 -0.51 23.86
N ASP A 108 1.17 -0.06 22.73
CA ASP A 108 0.43 0.69 21.73
C ASP A 108 -0.37 -0.27 20.83
N PHE A 109 -1.43 0.24 20.23
CA PHE A 109 -2.23 -0.51 19.26
C PHE A 109 -2.06 0.08 17.88
N SER A 110 -2.17 -0.78 16.87
CA SER A 110 -2.31 -0.38 15.48
C SER A 110 -3.53 -1.04 14.85
N VAL A 111 -4.11 -0.39 13.85
CA VAL A 111 -5.18 -0.96 13.04
C VAL A 111 -5.03 -0.53 11.59
N GLY A 112 -4.89 -1.50 10.69
CA GLY A 112 -5.09 -1.29 9.27
C GLY A 112 -6.60 -1.23 9.01
N GLN A 113 -7.10 -0.07 8.62
CA GLN A 113 -8.54 0.10 8.49
C GLN A 113 -9.01 -0.21 7.07
N PHE A 114 -10.01 -1.08 6.98
CA PHE A 114 -10.69 -1.39 5.73
C PHE A 114 -11.77 -0.33 5.42
N TYR A 115 -11.77 0.18 4.20
CA TYR A 115 -12.77 1.14 3.72
C TYR A 115 -13.23 0.75 2.31
N PRO A 116 -14.53 0.56 2.07
CA PRO A 116 -15.06 0.37 0.72
C PRO A 116 -15.48 1.69 0.05
N TYR A 117 -15.00 2.84 0.55
CA TYR A 117 -15.35 4.17 0.06
C TYR A 117 -14.20 5.17 0.24
N ILE A 118 -14.28 6.28 -0.48
CA ILE A 118 -13.33 7.38 -0.36
C ILE A 118 -13.54 8.10 0.97
N ILE A 119 -12.47 8.26 1.75
CA ILE A 119 -12.47 9.16 2.91
C ILE A 119 -12.06 10.53 2.42
N LYS A 120 -12.94 11.52 2.55
CA LYS A 120 -12.62 12.90 2.12
C LYS A 120 -11.49 13.52 2.94
N LYS A 121 -11.42 13.19 4.22
CA LYS A 121 -10.42 13.67 5.16
C LYS A 121 -10.27 12.68 6.32
N ASP A 122 -9.11 12.06 6.46
CA ASP A 122 -8.81 11.18 7.59
C ASP A 122 -8.27 11.95 8.81
N TYR A 123 -7.76 11.22 9.80
CA TYR A 123 -7.13 11.77 11.01
C TYR A 123 -5.95 12.72 10.70
N TYR A 124 -5.17 12.45 9.65
CA TYR A 124 -4.03 13.27 9.24
C TYR A 124 -4.41 14.42 8.31
N GLY A 125 -5.68 14.45 7.86
CA GLY A 125 -6.19 15.49 6.98
C GLY A 125 -6.05 15.20 5.48
N GLN A 126 -5.67 13.98 5.12
CA GLN A 126 -5.51 13.54 3.73
C GLN A 126 -6.79 12.89 3.20
N ARG A 127 -7.00 12.94 1.89
CA ARG A 127 -8.04 12.15 1.21
C ARG A 127 -7.54 10.72 1.02
N VAL A 128 -8.33 9.72 1.38
CA VAL A 128 -7.96 8.30 1.24
C VAL A 128 -8.79 7.68 0.12
N ILE A 129 -8.10 7.16 -0.89
CA ILE A 129 -8.67 6.29 -1.93
C ILE A 129 -8.50 4.85 -1.42
N PRO A 130 -9.60 4.06 -1.36
CA PRO A 130 -9.54 2.75 -0.78
C PRO A 130 -8.81 1.79 -1.71
N GLU A 131 -7.99 0.91 -1.15
CA GLU A 131 -7.52 -0.31 -1.80
C GLU A 131 -8.03 -1.49 -0.97
N ASN A 132 -8.93 -2.30 -1.55
CA ASN A 132 -9.83 -3.11 -0.73
C ASN A 132 -10.16 -4.49 -1.31
N LEU A 133 -9.66 -4.82 -2.51
CA LEU A 133 -9.82 -6.16 -3.09
C LEU A 133 -8.51 -6.97 -3.08
N GLY A 134 -7.37 -6.36 -2.77
CA GLY A 134 -6.05 -6.99 -2.83
C GLY A 134 -5.48 -7.03 -4.25
N ASN A 135 -4.58 -7.98 -4.49
CA ASN A 135 -3.87 -8.17 -5.77
C ASN A 135 -3.62 -9.65 -6.05
N ILE A 136 -3.33 -9.96 -7.32
CA ILE A 136 -2.97 -11.32 -7.71
C ILE A 136 -1.59 -11.63 -7.14
N GLU A 137 -1.48 -12.81 -6.51
CA GLU A 137 -0.27 -13.34 -5.90
C GLU A 137 -0.15 -14.84 -6.20
N TYR A 138 1.04 -15.25 -6.64
CA TYR A 138 1.39 -16.65 -6.87
C TYR A 138 2.41 -17.10 -5.83
N ASN A 139 2.34 -18.35 -5.40
CA ASN A 139 3.33 -18.88 -4.46
C ASN A 139 4.61 -19.23 -5.21
N ILE A 140 5.52 -18.27 -5.28
CA ILE A 140 6.86 -18.40 -5.86
C ILE A 140 7.93 -18.35 -4.79
N CYS A 141 7.65 -18.88 -3.58
CA CYS A 141 8.55 -18.86 -2.42
C CYS A 141 9.93 -19.48 -2.71
N ASN A 142 10.03 -20.33 -3.72
CA ASN A 142 11.26 -20.94 -4.22
C ASN A 142 12.15 -19.97 -5.02
N ILE A 143 11.58 -18.89 -5.58
CA ILE A 143 12.27 -17.82 -6.32
C ILE A 143 12.43 -16.60 -5.43
N ASP A 144 11.36 -16.20 -4.74
CA ASP A 144 11.30 -15.07 -3.84
C ASP A 144 10.71 -15.49 -2.48
N PRO A 145 11.52 -15.62 -1.42
CA PRO A 145 11.06 -16.00 -0.09
C PRO A 145 10.06 -15.01 0.56
N SER A 146 9.80 -13.85 -0.04
CA SER A 146 8.76 -12.93 0.40
C SER A 146 7.40 -13.17 -0.24
N SER A 147 7.36 -13.96 -1.33
CA SER A 147 6.18 -14.24 -2.16
C SER A 147 5.67 -15.68 -1.94
N CYS A 148 5.31 -16.00 -0.69
CA CYS A 148 4.95 -17.35 -0.24
C CYS A 148 3.45 -17.57 -0.04
N LEU A 149 2.62 -16.73 -0.66
CA LEU A 149 1.16 -16.77 -0.53
C LEU A 149 0.51 -16.93 -1.90
N THR A 150 -0.78 -17.30 -1.91
CA THR A 150 -1.57 -17.37 -3.13
C THR A 150 -2.82 -16.54 -2.93
N TYR A 151 -3.06 -15.63 -3.86
CA TYR A 151 -4.26 -14.80 -3.92
C TYR A 151 -4.70 -14.73 -5.38
N THR A 152 -5.77 -15.45 -5.70
CA THR A 152 -6.13 -15.72 -7.08
C THR A 152 -7.01 -14.62 -7.68
N ALA A 153 -7.14 -14.61 -9.01
CA ALA A 153 -8.17 -13.82 -9.68
C ALA A 153 -9.58 -14.09 -9.11
N GLN A 154 -9.87 -15.34 -8.72
CA GLN A 154 -11.16 -15.70 -8.14
C GLN A 154 -11.37 -15.08 -6.74
N ASP A 155 -10.32 -14.94 -5.94
CA ASP A 155 -10.40 -14.28 -4.63
C ASP A 155 -10.71 -12.79 -4.76
N ILE A 156 -10.07 -12.12 -5.73
CA ILE A 156 -10.38 -10.72 -6.08
C ILE A 156 -11.84 -10.59 -6.53
N LEU A 157 -12.30 -11.48 -7.43
CA LEU A 157 -13.66 -11.46 -7.93
C LEU A 157 -14.70 -11.76 -6.85
N ALA A 158 -14.40 -12.64 -5.89
CA ALA A 158 -15.25 -12.89 -4.73
C ALA A 158 -15.40 -11.62 -3.87
N ASN A 159 -14.30 -10.90 -3.62
CA ASN A 159 -14.35 -9.63 -2.90
C ASN A 159 -15.09 -8.54 -3.68
N ALA A 160 -14.93 -8.49 -5.01
CA ALA A 160 -15.69 -7.58 -5.85
C ALA A 160 -17.20 -7.87 -5.80
N GLN A 161 -17.60 -9.15 -5.78
CA GLN A 161 -19.01 -9.55 -5.59
C GLN A 161 -19.55 -9.08 -4.24
N TYR A 162 -18.76 -9.19 -3.17
CA TYR A 162 -19.14 -8.64 -1.87
C TYR A 162 -19.25 -7.12 -1.90
N ALA A 163 -18.38 -6.42 -2.62
CA ALA A 163 -18.39 -4.97 -2.70
C ALA A 163 -19.67 -4.40 -3.34
N VAL A 164 -20.36 -5.18 -4.21
CA VAL A 164 -21.63 -4.78 -4.86
C VAL A 164 -22.74 -4.44 -3.84
N VAL A 165 -22.70 -4.98 -2.61
CA VAL A 165 -23.70 -4.66 -1.59
C VAL A 165 -23.56 -3.24 -1.03
N VAL A 166 -22.39 -2.61 -1.21
CA VAL A 166 -22.10 -1.26 -0.74
C VAL A 166 -22.50 -0.25 -1.82
N ARG A 167 -23.56 0.52 -1.55
CA ARG A 167 -23.97 1.63 -2.41
C ARG A 167 -22.87 2.69 -2.47
N ASP A 168 -22.59 3.18 -3.67
CA ASP A 168 -21.51 4.13 -3.96
C ASP A 168 -20.13 3.66 -3.43
N GLY A 169 -19.96 2.34 -3.35
CA GLY A 169 -18.72 1.70 -2.95
C GLY A 169 -17.72 1.58 -4.11
N PHE A 170 -16.46 1.38 -3.75
CA PHE A 170 -15.37 1.17 -4.70
C PHE A 170 -14.87 -0.26 -4.63
N ALA A 171 -14.58 -0.82 -5.80
CA ALA A 171 -13.88 -2.07 -6.01
C ALA A 171 -12.48 -1.73 -6.54
N SER A 172 -11.50 -1.69 -5.63
CA SER A 172 -10.15 -1.24 -5.91
C SER A 172 -9.13 -2.34 -5.64
N TRP A 173 -8.29 -2.60 -6.64
CA TRP A 173 -7.27 -3.64 -6.66
C TRP A 173 -6.03 -3.12 -7.38
N PHE A 174 -4.91 -3.81 -7.20
CA PHE A 174 -3.67 -3.50 -7.92
C PHE A 174 -3.05 -4.77 -8.51
N PHE A 175 -2.09 -4.57 -9.41
CA PHE A 175 -1.41 -5.64 -10.10
C PHE A 175 0.07 -5.32 -10.21
N HIS A 176 0.93 -6.25 -9.78
CA HIS A 176 2.36 -6.11 -9.96
C HIS A 176 2.75 -6.46 -11.40
N PRO A 177 3.37 -5.54 -12.17
CA PRO A 177 3.72 -5.81 -13.56
C PRO A 177 4.70 -6.97 -13.76
N PHE A 178 5.49 -7.32 -12.74
CA PHE A 178 6.45 -8.43 -12.85
C PHE A 178 5.76 -9.78 -13.04
N TRP A 179 4.46 -9.93 -12.72
CA TRP A 179 3.71 -11.14 -13.06
C TRP A 179 3.55 -11.39 -14.56
N LEU A 180 3.93 -10.41 -15.39
CA LEU A 180 3.99 -10.55 -16.85
C LEU A 180 5.33 -11.08 -17.35
N GLU A 181 6.34 -11.21 -16.47
CA GLU A 181 7.66 -11.71 -16.82
C GLU A 181 7.57 -13.20 -17.19
N PRO A 182 7.97 -13.59 -18.42
CA PRO A 182 7.86 -14.98 -18.89
C PRO A 182 8.61 -15.98 -18.01
N ASP A 183 9.70 -15.55 -17.39
CA ASP A 183 10.59 -16.40 -16.57
C ASP A 183 9.92 -16.87 -15.27
N LEU A 184 8.87 -16.17 -14.80
CA LEU A 184 8.09 -16.63 -13.65
C LEU A 184 7.15 -17.79 -14.02
N ASN A 185 6.83 -17.96 -15.30
CA ASN A 185 5.95 -19.02 -15.80
C ASN A 185 4.58 -19.08 -15.09
N GLU A 186 4.04 -17.93 -14.72
CA GLU A 186 2.71 -17.77 -14.11
C GLU A 186 1.70 -17.17 -15.11
N PRO A 187 0.39 -17.44 -14.97
CA PRO A 187 -0.63 -16.96 -15.90
C PRO A 187 -1.03 -15.48 -15.67
N GLY A 188 -0.09 -14.62 -15.26
CA GLY A 188 -0.37 -13.26 -14.78
C GLY A 188 -1.19 -12.39 -15.73
N PHE A 189 -0.91 -12.45 -17.04
CA PHE A 189 -1.69 -11.69 -18.03
C PHE A 189 -3.13 -12.21 -18.19
N ALA A 190 -3.31 -13.52 -18.23
CA ALA A 190 -4.62 -14.13 -18.37
C ALA A 190 -5.49 -13.86 -17.12
N ASP A 191 -4.88 -13.94 -15.93
CA ASP A 191 -5.57 -13.66 -14.67
C ASP A 191 -5.90 -12.16 -14.52
N PHE A 192 -5.01 -11.26 -14.95
CA PHE A 192 -5.31 -9.83 -15.04
C PHE A 192 -6.55 -9.57 -15.92
N GLN A 193 -6.62 -10.20 -17.10
CA GLN A 193 -7.78 -10.10 -17.99
C GLN A 193 -9.05 -10.67 -17.33
N SER A 194 -8.94 -11.79 -16.62
CA SER A 194 -10.05 -12.41 -15.89
C SER A 194 -10.64 -11.46 -14.85
N VAL A 195 -9.79 -10.81 -14.04
CA VAL A 195 -10.21 -9.82 -13.05
C VAL A 195 -10.90 -8.62 -13.71
N MET A 196 -10.28 -8.02 -14.74
CA MET A 196 -10.83 -6.87 -15.45
C MET A 196 -12.22 -7.17 -16.05
N ASN A 197 -12.37 -8.31 -16.71
CA ASN A 197 -13.62 -8.73 -17.33
C ASN A 197 -14.68 -9.06 -16.28
N GLY A 198 -14.30 -9.77 -15.21
CA GLY A 198 -15.21 -10.15 -14.14
C GLY A 198 -15.73 -8.95 -13.35
N ILE A 199 -14.87 -7.99 -12.99
CA ILE A 199 -15.29 -6.73 -12.35
C ILE A 199 -16.26 -5.96 -13.26
N SER A 200 -15.97 -5.87 -14.56
CA SER A 200 -16.86 -5.21 -15.52
C SER A 200 -18.23 -5.90 -15.62
N ALA A 201 -18.25 -7.24 -15.60
CA ALA A 201 -19.48 -8.04 -15.64
C ALA A 201 -20.35 -7.88 -14.38
N LEU A 202 -19.76 -7.50 -13.24
CA LEU A 202 -20.49 -7.16 -12.01
C LEU A 202 -21.16 -5.78 -12.06
N GLY A 203 -20.94 -5.00 -13.14
CA GLY A 203 -21.58 -3.69 -13.35
C GLY A 203 -20.81 -2.51 -12.76
N PHE A 204 -19.57 -2.70 -12.33
CA PHE A 204 -18.71 -1.57 -11.93
C PHE A 204 -18.36 -0.67 -13.11
N SER A 205 -18.19 0.61 -12.83
CA SER A 205 -17.67 1.60 -13.78
C SER A 205 -16.22 1.94 -13.44
N TRP A 206 -15.34 1.82 -14.42
CA TRP A 206 -13.94 2.22 -14.27
C TRP A 206 -13.82 3.75 -14.24
N VAL A 207 -13.08 4.26 -13.26
CA VAL A 207 -12.93 5.70 -13.01
C VAL A 207 -11.46 6.03 -12.73
N ASP A 208 -11.07 7.27 -13.03
CA ASP A 208 -9.75 7.77 -12.71
C ASP A 208 -9.65 8.10 -11.20
N ALA A 209 -8.75 7.40 -10.52
CA ALA A 209 -8.48 7.57 -9.09
C ALA A 209 -8.07 9.01 -8.71
N ALA A 210 -7.51 9.78 -9.64
CA ALA A 210 -7.12 11.17 -9.41
C ALA A 210 -8.31 12.14 -9.34
N THR A 211 -9.44 11.80 -9.97
CA THR A 211 -10.59 12.72 -10.14
C THR A 211 -11.89 12.22 -9.52
N VAL A 212 -11.97 10.93 -9.19
CA VAL A 212 -13.14 10.29 -8.59
C VAL A 212 -13.56 10.94 -7.26
N GLN A 213 -14.86 10.96 -6.97
CA GLN A 213 -15.43 11.59 -5.78
C GLN A 213 -16.12 10.60 -4.88
#